data_AF-A0A9E3IGP9-F1
#
_entry.id   AF-A0A9E3IGP9-F1
#
_cell.length_a   1.000
_cell.length_b   1.000
_cell.length_c   1.000
_cell.angle_alpha   90.00
_cell.angle_beta   90.00
_cell.angle_gamma   90.00
#
_symmetry.space_group_name_H-M   'P 1'
#
loop_
_entity.id
_entity.type
_entity.pdbx_description
1 polymer ?
#
loop_
_entity_poly.entity_id
_entity_poly.type
_entity_poly.pdbx_seq_one_letter_code
_entity_poly.pdbx_strand_id
1 'polypeptide(L)'
;MSMLVLGALFGIVTLVVMFSGMPIAFSLGCVGVLFMAVFMPASSLDTITQNVYEEMSSITLLSIPLFILKGSAIGRTRAGQDLYAAMHVWMGRIPGGLGIANVFACALFAAMAGSSPATCSAIGSAGIPEMRRRGYSPGFAAGIIAAGGTLGILLPPSVTMILYAVAAEQSLGRLFLAGIGPGVLLVTLFALWAAVNYQREYRAARRAFEADGTPSPLLLDEHFTMTQRFSMLPRVLPFLILLTGVMVALYGGYATPSETAGLGSLLALALIALIYGVWRARDVAPILSATLKESTMLMLIIGMSLLFSYVMSYLHISQSMAQWIVGLALSKWMLLAAILLLVIVMGFFLPPVSIILMTAPIILPPLKAAGFDLVWFGVVMTIVMETGLIHPPVGLNIFVIKNIAPDIALGEIIRGVIPFVVLMLLTVVVLSAFPAIATALPDRVMGPAAHP
;
A
#
# COMPACT_ATOMS: atom_id res chain seq x y z
N MET A 1 37.32 -2.57 14.19
CA MET A 1 36.43 -1.45 13.76
C MET A 1 35.39 -1.23 14.86
N SER A 2 34.98 0.01 15.14
CA SER A 2 33.82 0.22 16.01
C SER A 2 32.57 -0.33 15.33
N MET A 3 31.61 -0.84 16.10
CA MET A 3 30.38 -1.40 15.54
C MET A 3 29.57 -0.36 14.74
N LEU A 4 29.69 0.92 15.10
CA LEU A 4 29.15 2.04 14.33
C LEU A 4 29.78 2.17 12.94
N VAL A 5 31.11 2.06 12.83
CA VAL A 5 31.82 2.11 11.55
C VAL A 5 31.48 0.88 10.70
N LEU A 6 31.35 -0.29 11.32
CA LEU A 6 30.92 -1.51 10.63
C LEU A 6 29.48 -1.38 10.11
N GLY A 7 28.57 -0.83 10.91
CA GLY A 7 27.19 -0.55 10.50
C GLY A 7 27.10 0.48 9.38
N ALA A 8 27.87 1.57 9.46
CA ALA A 8 27.95 2.58 8.40
C ALA A 8 28.52 1.98 7.11
N LEU A 9 29.57 1.17 7.19
CA LEU A 9 30.13 0.46 6.04
C LEU A 9 29.08 -0.47 5.41
N PHE A 10 28.37 -1.26 6.23
CA PHE A 10 27.31 -2.16 5.77
C PHE A 10 26.20 -1.41 5.02
N GLY A 11 25.70 -0.31 5.60
CA GLY A 11 24.69 0.53 4.98
C GLY A 11 25.17 1.21 3.69
N ILE A 12 26.38 1.80 3.68
CA ILE A 12 26.95 2.45 2.49
C ILE A 12 27.16 1.44 1.36
N VAL A 13 27.73 0.28 1.65
CA VAL A 13 27.93 -0.77 0.63
C VAL A 13 26.58 -1.25 0.09
N THR A 14 25.56 -1.39 0.95
CA THR A 14 24.20 -1.73 0.52
C THR A 14 23.64 -0.69 -0.44
N LEU A 15 23.73 0.59 -0.08
CA LEU A 15 23.24 1.68 -0.94
C LEU A 15 24.00 1.72 -2.28
N VAL A 16 25.33 1.60 -2.27
CA VAL A 16 26.14 1.58 -3.50
C VAL A 16 25.73 0.43 -4.42
N VAL A 17 25.57 -0.78 -3.87
CA VAL A 17 25.14 -1.95 -4.64
C VAL A 17 23.72 -1.78 -5.16
N MET A 18 22.79 -1.20 -4.39
CA MET A 18 21.43 -0.91 -4.86
C MET A 18 21.42 0.16 -5.97
N PHE A 19 22.22 1.21 -5.86
CA PHE A 19 22.33 2.26 -6.88
C PHE A 19 23.04 1.79 -8.17
N SER A 20 23.70 0.63 -8.15
CA SER A 20 24.24 0.00 -9.37
C SER A 20 23.16 -0.47 -10.35
N GLY A 21 21.89 -0.49 -9.92
CA GLY A 21 20.76 -1.02 -10.71
C GLY A 21 20.52 -2.51 -10.54
N MET A 22 21.27 -3.18 -9.66
CA MET A 22 21.07 -4.58 -9.34
C MET A 22 19.73 -4.80 -8.62
N PRO A 23 18.95 -5.86 -8.94
CA PRO A 23 17.69 -6.13 -8.27
C PRO A 23 17.90 -6.34 -6.76
N ILE A 24 16.95 -5.82 -5.98
CA ILE A 24 17.10 -5.63 -4.53
C ILE A 24 17.39 -6.94 -3.79
N ALA A 25 16.78 -8.05 -4.20
CA ALA A 25 17.07 -9.37 -3.63
C ALA A 25 18.56 -9.72 -3.74
N PHE A 26 19.14 -9.55 -4.93
CA PHE A 26 20.57 -9.82 -5.13
C PHE A 26 21.43 -8.80 -4.39
N SER A 27 21.03 -7.52 -4.34
CA SER A 27 21.75 -6.50 -3.58
C SER A 27 21.87 -6.85 -2.09
N LEU A 28 20.76 -7.21 -1.45
CA LEU A 28 20.76 -7.63 -0.04
C LEU A 28 21.53 -8.94 0.16
N GLY A 29 21.34 -9.92 -0.73
CA GLY A 29 22.01 -11.21 -0.67
C GLY A 29 23.52 -11.11 -0.84
N CYS A 30 23.99 -10.41 -1.89
CA CYS A 30 25.41 -10.20 -2.14
C CYS A 30 26.10 -9.46 -0.98
N VAL A 31 25.46 -8.44 -0.42
CA VAL A 31 26.03 -7.70 0.71
C VAL A 31 26.05 -8.58 1.97
N GLY A 32 24.98 -9.32 2.23
CA GLY A 32 24.93 -10.29 3.33
C GLY A 32 26.06 -11.32 3.23
N VAL A 33 26.17 -12.00 2.09
CA VAL A 33 27.23 -13.01 1.84
C VAL A 33 28.63 -12.41 1.89
N LEU A 34 28.83 -11.21 1.32
CA LEU A 34 30.12 -10.52 1.38
C LEU A 34 30.55 -10.23 2.82
N PHE A 35 29.64 -9.74 3.65
CA PHE A 35 29.95 -9.48 5.05
C PHE A 35 30.13 -10.75 5.88
N MET A 36 29.40 -11.82 5.57
CA MET A 36 29.68 -13.14 6.16
C MET A 36 31.08 -13.61 5.81
N ALA A 37 31.49 -13.51 4.55
CA ALA A 37 32.80 -13.97 4.09
C ALA A 37 33.97 -13.18 4.70
N VAL A 38 33.77 -11.88 4.97
CA VAL A 38 34.83 -10.98 5.46
C VAL A 38 34.86 -10.89 6.99
N PHE A 39 33.72 -10.91 7.66
CA PHE A 39 33.60 -10.59 9.09
C PHE A 39 33.09 -11.74 9.97
N MET A 40 32.68 -12.87 9.39
CA MET A 40 32.21 -14.05 10.14
C MET A 40 33.13 -15.25 9.91
N PRO A 41 33.08 -16.29 10.77
CA PRO A 41 33.82 -17.53 10.54
C PRO A 41 33.46 -18.17 9.20
N ALA A 42 34.44 -18.81 8.53
CA ALA A 42 34.21 -19.44 7.23
C ALA A 42 33.09 -20.51 7.25
N SER A 43 32.92 -21.21 8.37
CA SER A 43 31.83 -22.18 8.58
C SER A 43 30.44 -21.54 8.57
N SER A 44 30.31 -20.23 8.79
CA SER A 44 29.04 -19.54 8.67
C SER A 44 28.52 -19.50 7.23
N LEU A 45 29.40 -19.58 6.23
CA LEU A 45 28.98 -19.62 4.81
C LEU A 45 28.20 -20.91 4.49
N ASP A 46 28.49 -22.01 5.18
CA ASP A 46 27.76 -23.28 5.00
C ASP A 46 26.30 -23.18 5.45
N THR A 47 25.98 -22.23 6.33
CA THR A 47 24.63 -22.02 6.86
C THR A 47 23.75 -21.15 5.95
N ILE A 48 24.30 -20.50 4.91
CA ILE A 48 23.54 -19.58 4.04
C ILE A 48 22.31 -20.28 3.45
N THR A 49 22.49 -21.47 2.87
CA THR A 49 21.41 -22.21 2.22
C THR A 49 20.32 -22.62 3.23
N GLN A 50 20.74 -23.06 4.42
CA GLN A 50 19.82 -23.46 5.48
C GLN A 50 19.02 -22.27 6.00
N ASN A 51 19.68 -21.15 6.29
CA ASN A 51 19.03 -19.93 6.79
C ASN A 51 18.01 -19.41 5.77
N VAL A 52 18.38 -19.30 4.49
CA VAL A 52 17.45 -18.85 3.45
C VAL A 52 16.26 -19.80 3.31
N TYR A 53 16.50 -21.12 3.38
CA TYR A 53 15.43 -22.11 3.28
C TYR A 53 14.46 -22.07 4.45
N GLU A 54 14.96 -22.05 5.70
CA GLU A 54 14.14 -22.00 6.91
C GLU A 54 13.23 -20.76 6.93
N GLU A 55 13.80 -19.60 6.56
CA GLU A 55 13.09 -18.33 6.51
C GLU A 55 12.02 -18.28 5.42
N MET A 56 12.29 -18.89 4.26
CA MET A 56 11.29 -19.01 3.18
C MET A 56 10.20 -20.04 3.51
N SER A 57 10.47 -21.00 4.38
CA SER A 57 9.57 -22.09 4.77
C SER A 57 8.56 -21.67 5.86
N SER A 58 7.94 -20.50 5.69
CA SER A 58 6.96 -19.96 6.64
C SER A 58 5.54 -20.07 6.12
N ILE A 59 4.64 -20.62 6.94
CA ILE A 59 3.20 -20.71 6.63
C ILE A 59 2.59 -19.30 6.48
N THR A 60 3.12 -18.30 7.16
CA THR A 60 2.65 -16.91 7.04
C THR A 60 3.03 -16.32 5.69
N LEU A 61 4.23 -16.63 5.17
CA LEU A 61 4.67 -16.19 3.85
C LEU A 61 3.84 -16.82 2.72
N LEU A 62 3.27 -18.01 2.93
CA LEU A 62 2.32 -18.61 1.98
C LEU A 62 1.11 -17.71 1.69
N SER A 63 0.72 -16.84 2.64
CA SER A 63 -0.36 -15.86 2.42
C SER A 63 -0.03 -14.88 1.29
N ILE A 64 1.25 -14.52 1.09
CA ILE A 64 1.66 -13.47 0.15
C ILE A 64 1.32 -13.86 -1.30
N PRO A 65 1.79 -15.01 -1.84
CA PRO A 65 1.41 -15.41 -3.20
C PRO A 65 -0.09 -15.57 -3.41
N LEU A 66 -0.82 -16.06 -2.39
CA LEU A 66 -2.26 -16.28 -2.47
C LEU A 66 -3.05 -14.97 -2.49
N PHE A 67 -2.64 -13.97 -1.70
CA PHE A 67 -3.24 -12.63 -1.79
C PHE A 67 -2.87 -11.92 -3.10
N ILE A 68 -1.64 -12.08 -3.61
CA ILE A 68 -1.26 -11.58 -4.93
C ILE A 68 -2.10 -12.25 -6.01
N LEU A 69 -2.34 -13.57 -5.92
CA LEU A 69 -3.19 -14.31 -6.85
C LEU A 69 -4.61 -13.75 -6.87
N LYS A 70 -5.22 -13.58 -5.68
CA LYS A 70 -6.54 -12.95 -5.53
C LYS A 70 -6.55 -11.56 -6.17
N GLY A 71 -5.54 -10.73 -5.86
CA GLY A 71 -5.45 -9.36 -6.36
C GLY A 71 -5.25 -9.27 -7.87
N SER A 72 -4.39 -10.12 -8.43
CA SER A 72 -4.17 -10.21 -9.88
C SER A 72 -5.38 -10.77 -10.62
N ALA A 73 -6.13 -11.69 -10.00
CA ALA A 73 -7.34 -12.26 -10.58
C ALA A 73 -8.42 -11.18 -10.75
N ILE A 74 -8.69 -10.42 -9.68
CA ILE A 74 -9.66 -9.32 -9.71
C ILE A 74 -9.14 -8.18 -10.60
N GLY A 75 -7.84 -7.87 -10.48
CA GLY A 75 -7.17 -6.75 -11.12
C GLY A 75 -7.14 -6.78 -12.64
N ARG A 76 -7.15 -7.99 -13.24
CA ARG A 76 -7.12 -8.18 -14.69
C ARG A 76 -8.49 -8.35 -15.34
N THR A 77 -9.56 -8.15 -14.58
CA THR A 77 -10.93 -8.25 -15.09
C THR A 77 -11.60 -6.87 -15.13
N ARG A 78 -12.85 -6.82 -15.61
CA ARG A 78 -13.65 -5.59 -15.62
C ARG A 78 -14.21 -5.20 -14.24
N ALA A 79 -13.81 -5.92 -13.17
CA ALA A 79 -14.23 -5.65 -11.80
C ALA A 79 -14.03 -4.19 -11.38
N GLY A 80 -12.86 -3.61 -11.69
CA GLY A 80 -12.59 -2.19 -11.39
C GLY A 80 -13.58 -1.23 -12.07
N GLN A 81 -13.94 -1.51 -13.32
CA GLN A 81 -14.91 -0.73 -14.08
C GLN A 81 -16.33 -0.88 -13.50
N ASP A 82 -16.73 -2.09 -13.12
CA ASP A 82 -18.03 -2.37 -12.52
C ASP A 82 -18.17 -1.71 -11.14
N LEU A 83 -17.12 -1.75 -10.31
CA LEU A 83 -17.07 -1.09 -9.01
C LEU A 83 -17.18 0.42 -9.15
N TYR A 84 -16.39 1.00 -10.06
CA TYR A 84 -16.46 2.42 -10.36
C TYR A 84 -17.88 2.83 -10.80
N ALA A 85 -18.45 2.12 -11.77
CA ALA A 85 -19.78 2.43 -12.31
C ALA A 85 -20.88 2.31 -11.23
N ALA A 86 -20.79 1.33 -10.34
CA ALA A 86 -21.73 1.19 -9.23
C ALA A 86 -21.61 2.33 -8.20
N MET A 87 -20.38 2.67 -7.77
CA MET A 87 -20.16 3.78 -6.82
C MET A 87 -20.63 5.11 -7.40
N HIS A 88 -20.33 5.33 -8.68
CA HIS A 88 -20.75 6.50 -9.42
C HIS A 88 -22.27 6.69 -9.41
N VAL A 89 -23.03 5.64 -9.72
CA VAL A 89 -24.51 5.69 -9.76
C VAL A 89 -25.10 5.92 -8.36
N TRP A 90 -24.50 5.32 -7.33
CA TRP A 90 -24.94 5.50 -5.94
C TRP A 90 -24.69 6.91 -5.41
N MET A 91 -23.59 7.51 -5.83
CA MET A 91 -23.11 8.80 -5.31
C MET A 91 -23.51 10.00 -6.16
N GLY A 92 -24.19 9.78 -7.30
CA GLY A 92 -24.68 10.85 -8.18
C GLY A 92 -25.66 11.85 -7.55
N ARG A 93 -26.16 11.62 -6.32
CA ARG A 93 -26.97 12.60 -5.57
C ARG A 93 -26.15 13.59 -4.74
N ILE A 94 -24.87 13.32 -4.51
CA ILE A 94 -24.02 14.14 -3.65
C ILE A 94 -23.28 15.14 -4.54
N PRO A 95 -23.26 16.45 -4.20
CA PRO A 95 -22.43 17.43 -4.90
C PRO A 95 -20.95 17.01 -4.84
N GLY A 96 -20.31 16.82 -6.00
CA GLY A 96 -18.95 16.26 -6.08
C GLY A 96 -18.89 14.73 -5.99
N GLY A 97 -20.05 14.07 -6.06
CA GLY A 97 -20.21 12.64 -5.90
C GLY A 97 -19.38 11.79 -6.84
N LEU A 98 -18.97 12.33 -8.00
CA LEU A 98 -18.05 11.66 -8.91
C LEU A 98 -16.64 11.50 -8.32
N GLY A 99 -16.08 12.57 -7.76
CA GLY A 99 -14.77 12.53 -7.11
C GLY A 99 -14.81 11.64 -5.86
N ILE A 100 -15.85 11.78 -5.06
CA ILE A 100 -16.07 10.92 -3.89
C ILE A 100 -16.20 9.45 -4.35
N ALA A 101 -16.93 9.18 -5.44
CA ALA A 101 -17.11 7.81 -5.97
C ALA A 101 -15.79 7.18 -6.38
N ASN A 102 -14.86 7.97 -6.93
CA ASN A 102 -13.52 7.49 -7.21
C ASN A 102 -12.76 7.12 -5.94
N VAL A 103 -12.86 7.90 -4.87
CA VAL A 103 -12.22 7.56 -3.59
C VAL A 103 -12.75 6.23 -3.05
N PHE A 104 -14.07 6.04 -3.03
CA PHE A 104 -14.67 4.80 -2.54
C PHE A 104 -14.42 3.61 -3.46
N ALA A 105 -14.49 3.80 -4.78
CA ALA A 105 -14.17 2.75 -5.75
C ALA A 105 -12.70 2.32 -5.63
N CYS A 106 -11.79 3.29 -5.50
CA CYS A 106 -10.38 3.02 -5.22
C CYS A 106 -10.23 2.29 -3.90
N ALA A 107 -10.83 2.76 -2.79
CA ALA A 107 -10.73 2.12 -1.48
C ALA A 107 -11.23 0.68 -1.45
N LEU A 108 -12.37 0.41 -2.11
CA LEU A 108 -12.95 -0.93 -2.16
C LEU A 108 -12.10 -1.86 -3.03
N PHE A 109 -11.67 -1.39 -4.20
CA PHE A 109 -10.80 -2.15 -5.08
C PHE A 109 -9.42 -2.39 -4.47
N ALA A 110 -8.87 -1.37 -3.83
CA ALA A 110 -7.64 -1.39 -3.03
C ALA A 110 -7.65 -2.55 -2.03
N ALA A 111 -8.69 -2.63 -1.20
CA ALA A 111 -8.86 -3.69 -0.21
C ALA A 111 -8.92 -5.10 -0.84
N MET A 112 -9.26 -5.22 -2.12
CA MET A 112 -9.30 -6.51 -2.82
C MET A 112 -8.01 -6.85 -3.56
N ALA A 113 -7.40 -5.84 -4.19
CA ALA A 113 -6.22 -5.97 -5.02
C ALA A 113 -4.93 -6.01 -4.20
N GLY A 114 -4.90 -5.35 -3.02
CA GLY A 114 -3.73 -5.26 -2.16
C GLY A 114 -2.52 -4.59 -2.82
N SER A 115 -2.74 -3.85 -3.92
CA SER A 115 -1.70 -3.28 -4.77
C SER A 115 -2.09 -1.90 -5.29
N SER A 116 -1.23 -0.93 -4.99
CA SER A 116 -1.44 0.50 -5.28
C SER A 116 -1.36 0.81 -6.79
N PRO A 117 -0.34 0.32 -7.54
CA PRO A 117 -0.30 0.46 -9.00
C PRO A 117 -1.44 -0.25 -9.73
N ALA A 118 -1.82 -1.46 -9.26
CA ALA A 118 -2.92 -2.21 -9.86
C ALA A 118 -4.25 -1.47 -9.72
N THR A 119 -4.49 -0.86 -8.56
CA THR A 119 -5.68 -0.02 -8.30
C THR A 119 -5.71 1.20 -9.21
N CYS A 120 -4.58 1.90 -9.36
CA CYS A 120 -4.47 3.04 -10.28
C CYS A 120 -4.78 2.64 -11.72
N SER A 121 -4.26 1.51 -12.18
CA SER A 121 -4.50 1.00 -13.54
C SER A 121 -5.97 0.65 -13.78
N ALA A 122 -6.56 -0.14 -12.88
CA ALA A 122 -7.91 -0.64 -13.03
C ALA A 122 -8.96 0.48 -12.93
N ILE A 123 -8.90 1.30 -11.88
CA ILE A 123 -9.86 2.38 -11.67
C ILE A 123 -9.55 3.57 -12.58
N GLY A 124 -8.29 3.89 -12.84
CA GLY A 124 -7.89 5.00 -13.70
C GLY A 124 -8.37 4.88 -15.14
N SER A 125 -8.39 3.66 -15.69
CA SER A 125 -8.84 3.41 -17.06
C SER A 125 -10.30 3.83 -17.33
N ALA A 126 -11.17 3.76 -16.31
CA ALA A 126 -12.56 4.18 -16.40
C ALA A 126 -12.82 5.54 -15.73
N GLY A 127 -12.15 5.82 -14.62
CA GLY A 127 -12.37 7.00 -13.80
C GLY A 127 -11.87 8.29 -14.43
N ILE A 128 -10.66 8.31 -15.02
CA ILE A 128 -10.09 9.53 -15.61
C ILE A 128 -10.93 10.03 -16.80
N PRO A 129 -11.26 9.19 -17.81
CA PRO A 129 -12.05 9.65 -18.94
C PRO A 129 -13.44 10.16 -18.53
N GLU A 130 -14.08 9.48 -17.58
CA GLU A 130 -15.41 9.85 -17.07
C GLU A 130 -15.39 11.17 -16.30
N MET A 131 -14.38 11.39 -15.45
CA MET A 131 -14.19 12.67 -14.75
C MET A 131 -14.00 13.82 -15.73
N ARG A 132 -13.19 13.60 -16.77
CA ARG A 132 -12.95 14.61 -17.80
C ARG A 132 -14.20 14.87 -18.65
N ARG A 133 -14.98 13.84 -18.99
CA ARG A 133 -16.27 14.02 -19.68
C ARG A 133 -17.22 14.91 -18.88
N ARG A 134 -17.18 14.79 -17.55
CA ARG A 134 -17.96 15.62 -16.62
C ARG A 134 -17.33 16.97 -16.28
N GLY A 135 -16.26 17.35 -16.97
CA GLY A 135 -15.66 18.68 -16.89
C GLY A 135 -14.71 18.91 -15.71
N TYR A 136 -14.33 17.86 -14.97
CA TYR A 136 -13.29 17.98 -13.93
C TYR A 136 -11.93 18.28 -14.55
N SER A 137 -11.09 19.03 -13.83
CA SER A 137 -9.73 19.31 -14.30
C SER A 137 -8.91 18.02 -14.48
N PRO A 138 -8.11 17.90 -15.57
CA PRO A 138 -7.31 16.69 -15.82
C PRO A 138 -6.35 16.36 -14.69
N GLY A 139 -5.70 17.39 -14.12
CA GLY A 139 -4.81 17.24 -12.97
C GLY A 139 -5.52 16.66 -11.74
N PHE A 140 -6.71 17.16 -11.40
CA PHE A 140 -7.47 16.61 -10.26
C PHE A 140 -7.95 15.19 -10.53
N ALA A 141 -8.45 14.89 -11.73
CA ALA A 141 -8.87 13.54 -12.11
C ALA A 141 -7.73 12.52 -12.04
N ALA A 142 -6.54 12.90 -12.50
CA ALA A 142 -5.34 12.09 -12.38
C ALA A 142 -4.89 11.95 -10.90
N GLY A 143 -4.90 13.05 -10.16
CA GLY A 143 -4.40 13.10 -8.78
C GLY A 143 -5.24 12.31 -7.78
N ILE A 144 -6.58 12.41 -7.88
CA ILE A 144 -7.49 11.68 -6.97
C ILE A 144 -7.40 10.16 -7.15
N ILE A 145 -7.13 9.69 -8.37
CA ILE A 145 -6.99 8.27 -8.66
C ILE A 145 -5.59 7.78 -8.26
N ALA A 146 -4.54 8.55 -8.55
CA ALA A 146 -3.18 8.25 -8.08
C ALA A 146 -3.13 8.12 -6.55
N ALA A 147 -3.76 9.04 -5.84
CA ALA A 147 -3.89 9.01 -4.39
C ALA A 147 -4.85 7.93 -3.91
N GLY A 148 -6.01 7.74 -4.56
CA GLY A 148 -6.95 6.68 -4.22
C GLY A 148 -6.31 5.30 -4.30
N GLY A 149 -5.41 5.08 -5.27
CA GLY A 149 -4.65 3.85 -5.39
C GLY A 149 -3.80 3.52 -4.17
N THR A 150 -3.30 4.52 -3.43
CA THR A 150 -2.46 4.27 -2.24
C THR A 150 -3.19 3.62 -1.09
N LEU A 151 -4.51 3.77 -1.06
CA LEU A 151 -5.36 3.06 -0.11
C LEU A 151 -5.22 1.53 -0.27
N GLY A 152 -4.75 1.05 -1.42
CA GLY A 152 -4.46 -0.36 -1.74
C GLY A 152 -3.47 -1.02 -0.81
N ILE A 153 -2.61 -0.23 -0.18
CA ILE A 153 -1.56 -0.76 0.67
C ILE A 153 -1.90 -0.58 2.16
N LEU A 154 -2.83 0.33 2.50
CA LEU A 154 -3.29 0.53 3.87
C LEU A 154 -4.53 -0.31 4.23
N LEU A 155 -5.48 -0.47 3.29
CA LEU A 155 -6.72 -1.19 3.54
C LEU A 155 -6.51 -2.71 3.41
N PRO A 156 -6.85 -3.51 4.43
CA PRO A 156 -6.61 -4.94 4.42
C PRO A 156 -7.54 -5.71 3.47
N PRO A 157 -7.09 -6.87 2.93
CA PRO A 157 -5.74 -7.45 2.99
C PRO A 157 -4.68 -6.70 2.17
N SER A 158 -3.49 -6.51 2.75
CA SER A 158 -2.36 -5.78 2.13
C SER A 158 -1.05 -6.57 2.21
N VAL A 159 -0.37 -6.73 1.07
CA VAL A 159 0.92 -7.45 0.98
C VAL A 159 2.01 -6.74 1.78
N THR A 160 2.06 -5.42 1.72
CA THR A 160 3.02 -4.60 2.47
C THR A 160 2.86 -4.76 3.98
N MET A 161 1.62 -4.83 4.46
CA MET A 161 1.34 -5.07 5.88
C MET A 161 1.73 -6.49 6.30
N ILE A 162 1.56 -7.50 5.43
CA ILE A 162 2.05 -8.86 5.70
C ILE A 162 3.57 -8.86 5.89
N LEU A 163 4.29 -8.18 5.01
CA LEU A 163 5.75 -8.09 5.08
C LEU A 163 6.22 -7.37 6.32
N TYR A 164 5.56 -6.26 6.69
CA TYR A 164 5.86 -5.58 7.94
C TYR A 164 5.59 -6.49 9.15
N ALA A 165 4.47 -7.21 9.17
CA ALA A 165 4.15 -8.13 10.27
C ALA A 165 5.21 -9.23 10.42
N VAL A 166 5.72 -9.77 9.31
CA VAL A 166 6.81 -10.75 9.34
C VAL A 166 8.11 -10.10 9.82
N ALA A 167 8.51 -8.97 9.26
CA ALA A 167 9.78 -8.30 9.60
C ALA A 167 9.80 -7.74 11.04
N ALA A 168 8.63 -7.36 11.57
CA ALA A 168 8.48 -6.84 12.93
C ALA A 168 8.07 -7.92 13.94
N GLU A 169 7.93 -9.17 13.51
CA GLU A 169 7.41 -10.30 14.30
C GLU A 169 6.10 -9.95 15.03
N GLN A 170 5.21 -9.22 14.36
CA GLN A 170 3.92 -8.77 14.89
C GLN A 170 2.77 -9.63 14.37
N SER A 171 1.66 -9.63 15.12
CA SER A 171 0.43 -10.29 14.67
C SER A 171 -0.14 -9.62 13.42
N LEU A 172 -0.25 -10.39 12.34
CA LEU A 172 -0.82 -9.94 11.07
C LEU A 172 -2.27 -9.46 11.21
N GLY A 173 -3.11 -10.22 11.92
CA GLY A 173 -4.52 -9.85 12.13
C GLY A 173 -4.66 -8.53 12.89
N ARG A 174 -3.78 -8.30 13.88
CA ARG A 174 -3.75 -7.06 14.65
C ARG A 174 -3.38 -5.87 13.77
N LEU A 175 -2.39 -6.02 12.91
CA LEU A 175 -1.96 -4.99 11.98
C LEU A 175 -3.07 -4.67 10.96
N PHE A 176 -3.74 -5.69 10.41
CA PHE A 176 -4.87 -5.46 9.50
C PHE A 176 -6.01 -4.68 10.16
N LEU A 177 -6.39 -5.03 11.41
CA LEU A 177 -7.37 -4.23 12.17
C LEU A 177 -6.88 -2.80 12.39
N ALA A 178 -5.59 -2.63 12.66
CA ALA A 178 -5.01 -1.31 12.92
C ALA A 178 -5.03 -0.41 11.69
N GLY A 179 -5.02 -0.97 10.48
CA GLY A 179 -5.16 -0.24 9.23
C GLY A 179 -6.56 0.31 8.96
N ILE A 180 -7.61 -0.27 9.55
CA ILE A 180 -9.01 0.09 9.24
C ILE A 180 -9.33 1.53 9.66
N GLY A 181 -9.05 1.91 10.90
CA GLY A 181 -9.34 3.26 11.41
C GLY A 181 -8.63 4.36 10.62
N PRO A 182 -7.30 4.30 10.45
CA PRO A 182 -6.52 5.19 9.58
C PRO A 182 -6.98 5.17 8.12
N GLY A 183 -7.36 4.01 7.58
CA GLY A 183 -7.88 3.88 6.23
C GLY A 183 -9.20 4.62 6.04
N VAL A 184 -10.14 4.46 6.97
CA VAL A 184 -11.41 5.21 6.99
C VAL A 184 -11.16 6.72 7.13
N LEU A 185 -10.19 7.11 7.98
CA LEU A 185 -9.79 8.51 8.11
C LEU A 185 -9.28 9.09 6.78
N LEU A 186 -8.38 8.37 6.08
CA LEU A 186 -7.87 8.82 4.78
C LEU A 186 -8.95 8.87 3.71
N VAL A 187 -9.81 7.84 3.61
CA VAL A 187 -10.98 7.83 2.71
C VAL A 187 -11.85 9.06 2.97
N THR A 188 -12.11 9.37 4.25
CA THR A 188 -12.91 10.53 4.64
C THR A 188 -12.22 11.83 4.24
N LEU A 189 -10.93 12.00 4.52
CA LEU A 189 -10.16 13.19 4.15
C LEU A 189 -10.10 13.39 2.64
N PHE A 190 -9.89 12.32 1.87
CA PHE A 190 -9.86 12.36 0.41
C PHE A 190 -11.24 12.70 -0.17
N ALA A 191 -12.30 12.13 0.39
CA ALA A 191 -13.69 12.45 0.03
C ALA A 191 -14.04 13.92 0.33
N LEU A 192 -13.65 14.43 1.51
CA LEU A 192 -13.86 15.83 1.89
C LEU A 192 -13.10 16.77 0.96
N TRP A 193 -11.84 16.47 0.65
CA TRP A 193 -11.08 17.24 -0.32
C TRP A 193 -11.71 17.20 -1.71
N ALA A 194 -12.22 16.05 -2.14
CA ALA A 194 -12.90 15.93 -3.42
C ALA A 194 -14.17 16.80 -3.49
N ALA A 195 -14.96 16.85 -2.41
CA ALA A 195 -16.12 17.73 -2.31
C ALA A 195 -15.72 19.22 -2.35
N VAL A 196 -14.67 19.61 -1.61
CA VAL A 196 -14.16 20.98 -1.61
C VAL A 196 -13.63 21.39 -2.98
N ASN A 197 -12.86 20.53 -3.66
CA ASN A 197 -12.36 20.81 -5.00
C ASN A 197 -13.50 20.92 -6.02
N TYR A 198 -14.48 20.02 -5.96
CA TYR A 198 -15.68 20.12 -6.80
C TYR A 198 -16.40 21.46 -6.61
N GLN A 199 -16.61 21.92 -5.37
CA GLN A 199 -17.25 23.22 -5.15
C GLN A 199 -16.44 24.39 -5.74
N ARG A 200 -15.11 24.31 -5.74
CA ARG A 200 -14.24 25.33 -6.35
C ARG A 200 -14.37 25.32 -7.86
N GLU A 201 -14.27 24.15 -8.49
CA GLU A 201 -14.41 24.00 -9.94
C GLU A 201 -15.83 24.35 -10.42
N TYR A 202 -16.86 23.95 -9.68
CA TYR A 202 -18.25 24.30 -9.96
C TYR A 202 -18.51 25.80 -9.89
N ARG A 203 -18.00 26.50 -8.85
CA ARG A 203 -18.11 27.96 -8.75
C ARG A 203 -17.36 28.68 -9.87
N ALA A 204 -16.20 28.17 -10.27
CA ALA A 204 -15.44 28.72 -11.39
C ALA A 204 -16.20 28.54 -12.72
N ALA A 205 -16.73 27.34 -12.97
CA ALA A 205 -17.55 27.04 -14.15
C ALA A 205 -18.81 27.90 -14.20
N ARG A 206 -19.49 28.09 -13.07
CA ARG A 206 -20.68 28.94 -12.98
C ARG A 206 -20.36 30.41 -13.26
N ARG A 207 -19.24 30.93 -12.75
CA ARG A 207 -18.80 32.31 -13.04
C ARG A 207 -18.46 32.50 -14.52
N ALA A 208 -17.81 31.52 -15.15
CA ALA A 208 -17.50 31.58 -16.58
C ALA A 208 -18.78 31.54 -17.44
N PHE A 209 -19.76 30.72 -17.04
CA PHE A 209 -21.07 30.69 -17.67
C PHE A 209 -21.84 32.01 -17.50
N GLU A 210 -21.80 32.61 -16.31
CA GLU A 210 -22.43 33.91 -16.02
C GLU A 210 -21.74 35.08 -16.73
N ALA A 211 -20.44 35.00 -17.01
CA ALA A 211 -19.67 36.03 -17.70
C ALA A 211 -19.84 35.98 -19.23
N ASP A 212 -19.57 34.82 -19.85
CA ASP A 212 -19.44 34.70 -21.31
C ASP A 212 -20.32 33.58 -21.90
N GLY A 213 -21.19 32.95 -21.10
CA GLY A 213 -22.09 31.88 -21.55
C GLY A 213 -21.40 30.55 -21.85
N THR A 214 -20.13 30.35 -21.44
CA THR A 214 -19.37 29.12 -21.74
C THR A 214 -20.02 27.91 -21.08
N PRO A 215 -20.53 26.92 -21.85
CA PRO A 215 -21.16 25.74 -21.28
C PRO A 215 -20.12 24.86 -20.58
N SER A 216 -20.45 24.37 -19.38
CA SER A 216 -19.60 23.42 -18.65
C SER A 216 -20.38 22.14 -18.36
N PRO A 217 -19.83 20.95 -18.66
CA PRO A 217 -20.43 19.68 -18.27
C PRO A 217 -20.62 19.52 -16.75
N LEU A 218 -19.89 20.30 -15.93
CA LEU A 218 -20.03 20.34 -14.47
C LEU A 218 -21.39 20.90 -14.01
N LEU A 219 -22.06 21.67 -14.88
CA LEU A 219 -23.36 22.30 -14.61
C LEU A 219 -24.55 21.42 -15.02
N LEU A 220 -24.30 20.27 -15.67
CA LEU A 220 -25.34 19.33 -16.08
C LEU A 220 -25.67 18.39 -14.92
N ASP A 221 -26.94 18.36 -14.51
CA ASP A 221 -27.44 17.42 -13.51
C ASP A 221 -27.81 16.07 -14.15
N GLU A 222 -26.99 15.05 -13.95
CA GLU A 222 -27.37 13.67 -14.25
C GLU A 222 -28.12 13.07 -13.05
N HIS A 223 -29.42 12.82 -13.23
CA HIS A 223 -30.23 12.13 -12.23
C HIS A 223 -30.33 10.64 -12.55
N PHE A 224 -29.74 9.81 -11.70
CA PHE A 224 -29.93 8.35 -11.74
C PHE A 224 -31.17 7.95 -10.95
N THR A 225 -32.05 7.18 -11.58
CA THR A 225 -33.25 6.62 -10.94
C THR A 225 -32.88 5.53 -9.92
N MET A 226 -33.75 5.27 -8.93
CA MET A 226 -33.50 4.21 -7.94
C MET A 226 -33.35 2.84 -8.58
N THR A 227 -34.09 2.56 -9.65
CA THR A 227 -34.00 1.32 -10.42
C THR A 227 -32.60 1.11 -11.00
N GLN A 228 -31.97 2.16 -11.53
CA GLN A 228 -30.60 2.12 -12.07
C GLN A 228 -29.54 1.89 -10.98
N ARG A 229 -29.80 2.36 -9.75
CA ARG A 229 -28.88 2.14 -8.61
C ARG A 229 -28.88 0.69 -8.16
N PHE A 230 -30.06 0.10 -8.01
CA PHE A 230 -30.20 -1.29 -7.59
C PHE A 230 -29.78 -2.27 -8.69
N SER A 231 -29.91 -1.91 -9.98
CA SER A 231 -29.43 -2.77 -11.08
C SER A 231 -27.91 -2.94 -11.14
N MET A 232 -27.14 -2.03 -10.54
CA MET A 232 -25.67 -2.13 -10.49
C MET A 232 -25.16 -2.92 -9.28
N LEU A 233 -25.99 -3.09 -8.25
CA LEU A 233 -25.63 -3.77 -7.01
C LEU A 233 -25.18 -5.23 -7.21
N PRO A 234 -25.84 -6.04 -8.06
CA PRO A 234 -25.43 -7.41 -8.34
C PRO A 234 -24.01 -7.55 -8.93
N ARG A 235 -23.45 -6.49 -9.52
CA ARG A 235 -22.08 -6.50 -10.07
C ARG A 235 -21.01 -6.30 -9.01
N VAL A 236 -21.33 -5.63 -7.91
CA VAL A 236 -20.39 -5.31 -6.82
C VAL A 236 -20.56 -6.23 -5.62
N LEU A 237 -21.78 -6.71 -5.38
CA LEU A 237 -22.11 -7.56 -4.25
C LEU A 237 -21.19 -8.80 -4.11
N PRO A 238 -20.82 -9.52 -5.19
CA PRO A 238 -19.96 -10.68 -5.06
C PRO A 238 -18.55 -10.35 -4.56
N PHE A 239 -18.02 -9.19 -4.95
CA PHE A 239 -16.73 -8.66 -4.50
C PHE A 239 -16.78 -8.22 -3.04
N LEU A 240 -17.88 -7.57 -2.63
CA LEU A 240 -18.13 -7.21 -1.24
C LEU A 240 -18.24 -8.46 -0.36
N ILE A 241 -18.98 -9.47 -0.80
CA ILE A 241 -19.12 -10.75 -0.09
C ILE A 241 -17.76 -11.43 0.05
N LEU A 242 -16.94 -11.44 -1.00
CA LEU A 242 -15.59 -12.00 -0.94
C LEU A 242 -14.71 -11.24 0.07
N LEU A 243 -14.75 -9.90 0.06
CA LEU A 243 -13.97 -9.07 0.97
C LEU A 243 -14.43 -9.26 2.43
N THR A 244 -15.72 -9.11 2.71
CA THR A 244 -16.28 -9.24 4.06
C THR A 244 -16.18 -10.66 4.57
N GLY A 245 -16.40 -11.67 3.73
CA GLY A 245 -16.25 -13.07 4.08
C GLY A 245 -14.82 -13.42 4.54
N VAL A 246 -13.81 -12.94 3.80
CA VAL A 246 -12.39 -13.07 4.19
C VAL A 246 -12.12 -12.37 5.52
N MET A 247 -12.63 -11.15 5.72
CA MET A 247 -12.45 -10.42 6.97
C MET A 247 -13.15 -11.10 8.16
N VAL A 248 -14.38 -11.57 7.99
CA VAL A 248 -15.13 -12.28 9.03
C VAL A 248 -14.47 -13.61 9.39
N ALA A 249 -13.99 -14.36 8.41
CA ALA A 249 -13.27 -15.62 8.66
C ALA A 249 -12.00 -15.39 9.48
N LEU A 250 -11.23 -14.35 9.13
CA LEU A 250 -9.99 -13.99 9.80
C LEU A 250 -10.22 -13.48 11.23
N TYR A 251 -11.12 -12.51 11.42
CA TYR A 251 -11.32 -11.86 12.72
C TYR A 251 -12.26 -12.64 13.63
N GLY A 252 -13.16 -13.44 13.07
CA GLY A 252 -14.00 -14.37 13.84
C GLY A 252 -13.23 -15.57 14.38
N GLY A 253 -11.93 -15.70 14.04
CA GLY A 253 -11.09 -16.82 14.47
C GLY A 253 -11.45 -18.15 13.78
N TYR A 254 -12.24 -18.11 12.71
CA TYR A 254 -12.66 -19.30 11.97
C TYR A 254 -11.54 -19.85 11.08
N ALA A 255 -10.64 -18.98 10.61
CA ALA A 255 -9.53 -19.33 9.74
C ALA A 255 -8.30 -18.46 10.00
N THR A 256 -7.12 -19.04 9.82
CA THR A 256 -5.84 -18.31 9.85
C THR A 256 -5.69 -17.39 8.63
N PRO A 257 -4.76 -16.41 8.65
CA PRO A 257 -4.50 -15.57 7.49
C PRO A 257 -4.19 -16.36 6.21
N SER A 258 -3.43 -17.45 6.34
CA SER A 258 -3.02 -18.29 5.20
C SER A 258 -4.17 -19.11 4.63
N GLU A 259 -5.04 -19.66 5.48
CA GLU A 259 -6.26 -20.35 5.05
C GLU A 259 -7.24 -19.38 4.39
N THR A 260 -7.37 -18.18 4.96
CA THR A 260 -8.24 -17.12 4.41
C THR A 260 -7.71 -16.61 3.07
N ALA A 261 -6.38 -16.50 2.91
CA ALA A 261 -5.75 -16.16 1.63
C ALA A 261 -5.99 -17.26 0.59
N GLY A 262 -5.84 -18.53 0.97
CA GLY A 262 -6.08 -19.69 0.12
C GLY A 262 -7.52 -19.74 -0.37
N LEU A 263 -8.48 -19.83 0.54
CA LEU A 263 -9.92 -19.82 0.22
C LEU A 263 -10.31 -18.54 -0.54
N GLY A 264 -9.83 -17.38 -0.11
CA GLY A 264 -10.10 -16.11 -0.78
C GLY A 264 -9.58 -16.06 -2.22
N SER A 265 -8.42 -16.65 -2.51
CA SER A 265 -7.87 -16.74 -3.86
C SER A 265 -8.66 -17.69 -4.76
N LEU A 266 -9.04 -18.86 -4.24
CA LEU A 266 -9.87 -19.84 -4.96
C LEU A 266 -11.26 -19.28 -5.26
N LEU A 267 -11.89 -18.64 -4.27
CA LEU A 267 -13.17 -17.98 -4.44
C LEU A 267 -13.07 -16.80 -5.42
N ALA A 268 -11.98 -16.03 -5.40
CA ALA A 268 -11.76 -14.97 -6.39
C ALA A 268 -11.68 -15.53 -7.80
N LEU A 269 -10.92 -16.62 -8.01
CA LEU A 269 -10.83 -17.30 -9.31
C LEU A 269 -12.18 -17.85 -9.78
N ALA A 270 -12.92 -18.53 -8.89
CA ALA A 270 -14.26 -19.02 -9.19
C ALA A 270 -15.22 -17.88 -9.54
N LEU A 271 -15.12 -16.76 -8.81
CA LEU A 271 -15.95 -15.58 -9.02
C LEU A 271 -15.71 -14.96 -10.39
N ILE A 272 -14.44 -14.74 -10.76
CA ILE A 272 -14.13 -14.17 -12.07
C ILE A 272 -14.46 -15.13 -13.22
N ALA A 273 -14.33 -16.44 -13.00
CA ALA A 273 -14.74 -17.44 -13.98
C ALA A 273 -16.25 -17.37 -14.24
N LEU A 274 -17.05 -17.30 -13.16
CA LEU A 274 -18.51 -17.25 -13.26
C LEU A 274 -19.03 -15.93 -13.85
N ILE A 275 -18.47 -14.79 -13.44
CA ILE A 275 -18.97 -13.46 -13.85
C ILE A 275 -18.42 -13.03 -15.21
N TYR A 276 -17.13 -13.24 -15.46
CA TYR A 276 -16.44 -12.72 -16.65
C TYR A 276 -16.10 -13.79 -17.68
N GLY A 277 -16.44 -15.06 -17.43
CA GLY A 277 -16.19 -16.14 -18.38
C GLY A 277 -14.72 -16.54 -18.50
N VAL A 278 -13.90 -16.26 -17.47
CA VAL A 278 -12.47 -16.60 -17.43
C VAL A 278 -12.29 -18.11 -17.16
N TRP A 279 -12.58 -18.94 -18.16
CA TRP A 279 -12.55 -20.41 -18.03
C TRP A 279 -11.35 -21.06 -18.73
N ARG A 280 -10.80 -20.41 -19.76
CA ARG A 280 -9.77 -21.02 -20.60
C ARG A 280 -8.39 -20.80 -19.98
N ALA A 281 -7.49 -21.76 -20.19
CA ALA A 281 -6.09 -21.62 -19.79
C ALA A 281 -5.45 -20.34 -20.36
N ARG A 282 -5.90 -19.85 -21.52
CA ARG A 282 -5.45 -18.59 -22.13
C ARG A 282 -5.82 -17.34 -21.32
N ASP A 283 -6.94 -17.39 -20.61
CA ASP A 283 -7.44 -16.26 -19.81
C ASP A 283 -6.83 -16.29 -18.39
N VAL A 284 -6.54 -17.50 -17.88
CA VAL A 284 -5.92 -17.73 -16.57
C VAL A 284 -4.40 -17.58 -16.59
N ALA A 285 -3.73 -17.97 -17.69
CA ALA A 285 -2.27 -17.89 -17.79
C ALA A 285 -1.69 -16.48 -17.53
N PRO A 286 -2.29 -15.37 -18.01
CA PRO A 286 -1.83 -14.03 -17.68
C PRO A 286 -1.96 -13.69 -16.18
N ILE A 287 -2.98 -14.20 -15.49
CA ILE A 287 -3.19 -14.02 -14.05
C ILE A 287 -2.11 -14.77 -13.27
N LEU A 288 -1.89 -16.04 -13.61
CA LEU A 288 -0.86 -16.88 -12.97
C LEU A 288 0.55 -16.35 -13.25
N SER A 289 0.84 -15.92 -14.48
CA SER A 289 2.15 -15.36 -14.83
C SER A 289 2.45 -14.06 -14.06
N ALA A 290 1.47 -13.17 -13.94
CA ALA A 290 1.60 -11.96 -13.11
C ALA A 290 1.85 -12.31 -11.64
N THR A 291 1.06 -13.25 -11.11
CA THR A 291 1.18 -13.74 -9.75
C THR A 291 2.55 -14.35 -9.49
N LEU A 292 3.04 -15.22 -10.37
CA LEU A 292 4.35 -15.86 -10.27
C LEU A 292 5.47 -14.83 -10.30
N LYS A 293 5.41 -13.85 -11.20
CA LYS A 293 6.43 -12.81 -11.31
C LYS A 293 6.52 -11.98 -10.03
N GLU A 294 5.39 -11.51 -9.52
CA GLU A 294 5.34 -10.69 -8.31
C GLU A 294 5.71 -11.52 -7.07
N SER A 295 5.14 -12.72 -6.92
CA SER A 295 5.44 -13.62 -5.80
C SER A 295 6.91 -14.03 -5.77
N THR A 296 7.51 -14.41 -6.90
CA THR A 296 8.93 -14.81 -6.97
C THR A 296 9.83 -13.65 -6.61
N MET A 297 9.53 -12.45 -7.12
CA MET A 297 10.27 -11.24 -6.77
C MET A 297 10.22 -10.98 -5.27
N LEU A 298 9.03 -11.00 -4.65
CA LEU A 298 8.89 -10.75 -3.22
C LEU A 298 9.55 -11.84 -2.37
N MET A 299 9.32 -13.11 -2.68
CA MET A 299 9.89 -14.24 -1.92
C MET A 299 11.42 -14.25 -1.97
N LEU A 300 12.03 -13.89 -3.10
CA LEU A 300 13.49 -13.72 -3.19
C LEU A 300 13.98 -12.53 -2.35
N ILE A 301 13.27 -11.40 -2.36
CA ILE A 301 13.64 -10.25 -1.51
C ILE A 301 13.55 -10.65 -0.04
N ILE A 302 12.50 -11.37 0.38
CA ILE A 302 12.32 -11.84 1.76
C ILE A 302 13.47 -12.75 2.18
N GLY A 303 13.75 -13.81 1.41
CA GLY A 303 14.82 -14.75 1.75
C GLY A 303 16.20 -14.09 1.87
N MET A 304 16.53 -13.19 0.93
CA MET A 304 17.82 -12.48 0.97
C MET A 304 17.85 -11.37 2.03
N SER A 305 16.71 -10.75 2.34
CA SER A 305 16.62 -9.74 3.39
C SER A 305 16.71 -10.34 4.78
N LEU A 306 16.21 -11.56 4.98
CA LEU A 306 16.33 -12.25 6.26
C LEU A 306 17.77 -12.71 6.49
N LEU A 307 18.46 -13.18 5.44
CA LEU A 307 19.92 -13.38 5.49
C LEU A 307 20.67 -12.08 5.84
N PHE A 308 20.31 -10.97 5.20
CA PHE A 308 20.88 -9.64 5.50
C PHE A 308 20.63 -9.22 6.97
N SER A 309 19.42 -9.46 7.48
CA SER A 309 19.03 -9.18 8.88
C SER A 309 19.77 -10.06 9.88
N TYR A 310 19.96 -11.33 9.55
CA TYR A 310 20.75 -12.28 10.32
C TYR A 310 22.19 -11.78 10.49
N VAL A 311 22.83 -11.35 9.40
CA VAL A 311 24.20 -10.80 9.43
C VAL A 311 24.27 -9.53 10.27
N MET A 312 23.30 -8.63 10.16
CA MET A 312 23.22 -7.43 11.01
C MET A 312 23.15 -7.78 12.49
N SER A 313 22.33 -8.77 12.85
CA SER A 313 22.15 -9.24 14.23
C SER A 313 23.42 -9.91 14.75
N TYR A 314 24.03 -10.79 13.95
CA TYR A 314 25.27 -11.49 14.31
C TYR A 314 26.44 -10.52 14.56
N LEU A 315 26.58 -9.51 13.71
CA LEU A 315 27.62 -8.48 13.84
C LEU A 315 27.28 -7.41 14.88
N HIS A 316 26.15 -7.55 15.59
CA HIS A 316 25.63 -6.60 16.58
C HIS A 316 25.44 -5.17 16.04
N ILE A 317 25.21 -5.03 14.73
CA ILE A 317 25.03 -3.73 14.07
C ILE A 317 23.71 -3.11 14.54
N SER A 318 22.61 -3.88 14.52
CA SER A 318 21.28 -3.42 14.94
C SER A 318 21.25 -2.94 16.40
N GLN A 319 21.86 -3.69 17.32
CA GLN A 319 21.93 -3.36 18.74
C GLN A 319 22.79 -2.11 18.97
N SER A 320 23.92 -2.00 18.28
CA SER A 320 24.81 -0.84 18.38
C SER A 320 24.16 0.44 17.86
N MET A 321 23.41 0.36 16.76
CA MET A 321 22.62 1.49 16.26
C MET A 321 21.56 1.92 17.28
N ALA A 322 20.84 0.97 17.89
CA ALA A 322 19.86 1.28 18.91
C ALA A 322 20.50 1.98 20.12
N GLN A 323 21.63 1.47 20.61
CA GLN A 323 22.36 2.09 21.72
C GLN A 323 22.90 3.48 21.38
N TRP A 324 23.42 3.67 20.16
CA TRP A 324 23.87 4.98 19.70
C TRP A 324 22.73 5.99 19.65
N ILE A 325 21.57 5.61 19.11
CA ILE A 325 20.37 6.45 19.05
C ILE A 325 19.87 6.80 20.45
N VAL A 326 19.83 5.82 21.37
CA VAL A 326 19.46 6.07 22.77
C VAL A 326 20.47 7.02 23.43
N GLY A 327 21.76 6.88 23.13
CA GLY A 327 22.83 7.75 23.62
C GLY A 327 22.76 9.19 23.11
N LEU A 328 22.11 9.44 21.95
CA LEU A 328 21.85 10.80 21.46
C LEU A 328 20.80 11.55 22.31
N ALA A 329 20.13 10.87 23.25
CA ALA A 329 19.07 11.43 24.11
C ALA A 329 18.01 12.20 23.30
N LEU A 330 17.71 11.74 22.08
CA LEU A 330 16.71 12.36 21.23
C LEU A 330 15.35 12.26 21.91
N SER A 331 14.52 13.31 21.76
CA SER A 331 13.12 13.19 22.12
C SER A 331 12.47 12.11 21.26
N LYS A 332 11.50 11.38 21.84
CA LYS A 332 10.72 10.34 21.17
C LYS A 332 10.20 10.79 19.79
N TRP A 333 9.76 12.05 19.69
CA TRP A 333 9.23 12.65 18.47
C TRP A 333 10.31 13.04 17.46
N MET A 334 11.49 13.46 17.90
CA MET A 334 12.61 13.75 17.00
C MET A 334 13.16 12.47 16.37
N LEU A 335 13.24 11.38 17.14
CA LEU A 335 13.57 10.05 16.63
C LEU A 335 12.56 9.62 15.55
N LEU A 336 11.26 9.71 15.85
CA LEU A 336 10.22 9.39 14.89
C LEU A 336 10.32 10.25 13.62
N ALA A 337 10.47 11.56 13.76
CA ALA A 337 10.56 12.46 12.61
C ALA A 337 11.77 12.13 11.71
N ALA A 338 12.93 11.82 12.29
CA ALA A 338 14.12 11.42 11.54
C ALA A 338 13.91 10.10 10.78
N ILE A 339 13.27 9.12 11.42
CA ILE A 339 12.91 7.83 10.81
C ILE A 339 11.92 8.02 9.67
N LEU A 340 10.85 8.79 9.88
CA LEU A 340 9.84 9.02 8.84
C LEU A 340 10.44 9.79 7.66
N LEU A 341 11.30 10.77 7.91
CA LEU A 341 12.01 11.49 6.84
C LEU A 341 12.91 10.54 6.04
N LEU A 342 13.66 9.66 6.70
CA LEU A 342 14.46 8.62 6.03
C LEU A 342 13.59 7.73 5.14
N VAL A 343 12.45 7.26 5.67
CA VAL A 343 11.50 6.41 4.93
C VAL A 343 10.90 7.16 3.73
N ILE A 344 10.58 8.45 3.85
CA ILE A 344 10.12 9.29 2.71
C ILE A 344 11.18 9.34 1.62
N VAL A 345 12.42 9.66 2.01
CA VAL A 345 13.54 9.76 1.06
C VAL A 345 13.81 8.42 0.38
N MET A 346 13.69 7.31 1.09
CA MET A 346 13.78 5.98 0.47
C MET A 346 12.59 5.66 -0.44
N GLY A 347 11.38 6.07 -0.05
CA GLY A 347 10.13 5.92 -0.83
C GLY A 347 10.19 6.55 -2.21
N PHE A 348 11.06 7.53 -2.40
CA PHE A 348 11.32 8.16 -3.70
C PHE A 348 12.02 7.26 -4.70
N PHE A 349 12.74 6.23 -4.26
CA PHE A 349 13.56 5.39 -5.13
C PHE A 349 13.18 3.91 -5.05
N LEU A 350 12.62 3.48 -3.92
CA LEU A 350 12.42 2.08 -3.60
C LEU A 350 10.93 1.76 -3.39
N PRO A 351 10.48 0.56 -3.80
CA PRO A 351 9.14 0.11 -3.50
C PRO A 351 8.97 -0.19 -1.99
N PRO A 352 7.76 -0.04 -1.41
CA PRO A 352 7.52 -0.19 0.03
C PRO A 352 8.04 -1.49 0.64
N VAL A 353 7.85 -2.61 -0.08
CA VAL A 353 8.37 -3.94 0.29
C VAL A 353 9.86 -3.89 0.63
N SER A 354 10.65 -3.27 -0.24
CA SER A 354 12.10 -3.23 -0.11
C SER A 354 12.54 -2.33 1.03
N ILE A 355 11.81 -1.23 1.26
CA ILE A 355 12.08 -0.33 2.38
C ILE A 355 11.85 -1.06 3.69
N ILE A 356 10.70 -1.74 3.86
CA ILE A 356 10.40 -2.50 5.09
C ILE A 356 11.49 -3.51 5.35
N LEU A 357 11.76 -4.39 4.40
CA LEU A 357 12.65 -5.53 4.60
C LEU A 357 14.09 -5.07 4.88
N MET A 358 14.57 -4.03 4.20
CA MET A 358 15.90 -3.47 4.40
C MET A 358 16.03 -2.70 5.72
N THR A 359 15.00 -1.94 6.11
CA THR A 359 15.11 -0.97 7.21
C THR A 359 14.56 -1.46 8.54
N ALA A 360 13.64 -2.44 8.55
CA ALA A 360 13.06 -2.98 9.77
C ALA A 360 14.12 -3.43 10.79
N PRO A 361 15.19 -4.17 10.42
CA PRO A 361 16.23 -4.57 11.38
C PRO A 361 17.00 -3.41 11.99
N ILE A 362 16.98 -2.24 11.35
CA ILE A 362 17.70 -1.03 11.74
C ILE A 362 16.78 -0.14 12.59
N ILE A 363 15.53 0.01 12.17
CA ILE A 363 14.59 1.03 12.68
C ILE A 363 13.75 0.50 13.85
N LEU A 364 13.38 -0.79 13.86
CA LEU A 364 12.48 -1.33 14.88
C LEU A 364 13.10 -1.40 16.28
N PRO A 365 14.37 -1.83 16.47
CA PRO A 365 14.98 -1.88 17.79
C PRO A 365 15.00 -0.53 18.55
N PRO A 366 15.46 0.60 17.97
CA PRO A 366 15.42 1.90 18.66
C PRO A 366 13.99 2.39 18.92
N LEU A 367 13.03 2.11 18.03
CA LEU A 367 11.63 2.46 18.27
C LEU A 367 11.02 1.70 19.44
N LYS A 368 11.30 0.40 19.53
CA LYS A 368 10.89 -0.45 20.66
C LYS A 368 11.50 0.06 21.97
N ALA A 369 12.80 0.41 21.96
CA ALA A 369 13.49 0.99 23.11
C ALA A 369 12.91 2.35 23.54
N ALA A 370 12.43 3.16 22.58
CA ALA A 370 11.75 4.43 22.84
C ALA A 370 10.26 4.27 23.25
N GLY A 371 9.77 3.05 23.42
CA GLY A 371 8.41 2.75 23.85
C GLY A 371 7.35 3.08 22.79
N PHE A 372 7.67 2.94 21.51
CA PHE A 372 6.64 2.98 20.46
C PHE A 372 5.95 1.63 20.32
N ASP A 373 4.64 1.67 20.09
CA ASP A 373 3.87 0.52 19.65
C ASP A 373 4.25 0.21 18.18
N LEU A 374 4.74 -1.01 17.93
CA LEU A 374 5.20 -1.42 16.61
C LEU A 374 4.06 -1.64 15.62
N VAL A 375 2.83 -1.92 16.08
CA VAL A 375 1.65 -2.03 15.21
C VAL A 375 1.24 -0.64 14.73
N TRP A 376 1.18 0.33 15.64
CA TRP A 376 0.95 1.73 15.30
C TRP A 376 2.03 2.26 14.34
N PHE A 377 3.30 1.96 14.62
CA PHE A 377 4.39 2.36 13.73
C PHE A 377 4.25 1.72 12.35
N GLY A 378 3.86 0.45 12.27
CA GLY A 378 3.62 -0.24 10.99
C GLY A 378 2.58 0.46 10.13
N VAL A 379 1.48 0.92 10.73
CA VAL A 379 0.46 1.73 10.05
C VAL A 379 1.04 3.07 9.57
N VAL A 380 1.74 3.79 10.45
CA VAL A 380 2.33 5.10 10.10
C VAL A 380 3.36 4.95 8.99
N MET A 381 4.24 3.97 9.10
CA MET A 381 5.24 3.63 8.09
C MET A 381 4.56 3.32 6.75
N THR A 382 3.46 2.56 6.78
CA THR A 382 2.67 2.25 5.59
C THR A 382 2.16 3.52 4.91
N ILE A 383 1.53 4.43 5.64
CA ILE A 383 1.04 5.71 5.09
C ILE A 383 2.19 6.54 4.52
N VAL A 384 3.33 6.57 5.20
CA VAL A 384 4.50 7.33 4.75
C VAL A 384 5.10 6.74 3.47
N MET A 385 5.25 5.42 3.37
CA MET A 385 5.74 4.79 2.13
C MET A 385 4.80 5.03 0.96
N GLU A 386 3.49 5.06 1.21
CA GLU A 386 2.50 5.40 0.19
C GLU A 386 2.66 6.82 -0.35
N THR A 387 3.11 7.77 0.46
CA THR A 387 3.41 9.12 -0.05
C THR A 387 4.53 9.08 -1.10
N GLY A 388 5.50 8.17 -0.96
CA GLY A 388 6.57 7.96 -1.94
C GLY A 388 6.08 7.44 -3.29
N LEU A 389 5.00 6.66 -3.32
CA LEU A 389 4.41 6.15 -4.57
C LEU A 389 3.69 7.21 -5.41
N ILE A 390 3.36 8.35 -4.80
CA ILE A 390 2.63 9.44 -5.45
C ILE A 390 3.43 10.75 -5.44
N HIS A 391 4.68 10.75 -4.97
CA HIS A 391 5.54 11.94 -4.96
C HIS A 391 6.75 11.75 -5.90
N PRO A 392 7.17 12.79 -6.66
CA PRO A 392 8.41 12.75 -7.45
C PRO A 392 9.64 12.43 -6.58
N PRO A 393 10.71 11.77 -7.10
CA PRO A 393 11.10 11.59 -8.49
C PRO A 393 10.58 10.32 -9.18
N VAL A 394 10.31 9.22 -8.46
CA VAL A 394 9.83 7.97 -9.10
C VAL A 394 8.31 7.86 -9.07
N GLY A 395 7.60 8.21 -8.00
CA GLY A 395 6.13 8.24 -7.94
C GLY A 395 5.41 7.22 -8.83
N LEU A 396 5.57 5.92 -8.58
CA LEU A 396 5.14 4.84 -9.49
C LEU A 396 3.68 5.01 -9.97
N ASN A 397 2.78 5.43 -9.08
CA ASN A 397 1.38 5.67 -9.43
C ASN A 397 1.22 6.81 -10.42
N ILE A 398 2.02 7.88 -10.32
CA ILE A 398 2.02 8.99 -11.29
C ILE A 398 2.33 8.46 -12.70
N PHE A 399 3.32 7.56 -12.83
CA PHE A 399 3.66 6.95 -14.13
C PHE A 399 2.59 5.98 -14.64
N VAL A 400 1.94 5.22 -13.75
CA VAL A 400 0.78 4.40 -14.13
C VAL A 400 -0.34 5.28 -14.69
N ILE A 401 -0.66 6.38 -14.01
CA ILE A 401 -1.67 7.33 -14.50
C ILE A 401 -1.25 7.97 -15.83
N LYS A 402 0.02 8.33 -15.98
CA LYS A 402 0.56 8.87 -17.25
C LYS A 402 0.44 7.87 -18.40
N ASN A 403 0.56 6.57 -18.15
CA ASN A 403 0.35 5.54 -19.17
C ASN A 403 -1.12 5.38 -19.56
N ILE A 404 -2.06 5.65 -18.64
CA ILE A 404 -3.50 5.59 -18.90
C ILE A 404 -3.97 6.84 -19.68
N ALA A 405 -3.48 8.01 -19.29
CA ALA A 405 -3.84 9.31 -19.86
C ALA A 405 -2.58 10.06 -20.34
N PRO A 406 -1.99 9.63 -21.48
CA PRO A 406 -0.73 10.18 -21.98
C PRO A 406 -0.83 11.65 -22.40
N ASP A 407 -2.03 12.16 -22.60
CA ASP A 407 -2.29 13.56 -22.96
C ASP A 407 -2.18 14.52 -21.76
N ILE A 408 -2.30 14.03 -20.53
CA ILE A 408 -2.15 14.87 -19.32
C ILE A 408 -0.67 15.11 -19.05
N ALA A 409 -0.25 16.37 -18.95
CA ALA A 409 1.14 16.70 -18.67
C ALA A 409 1.58 16.17 -17.29
N LEU A 410 2.80 15.65 -17.18
CA LEU A 410 3.31 15.08 -15.92
C LEU A 410 3.24 16.10 -14.77
N GLY A 411 3.57 17.37 -15.05
CA GLY A 411 3.46 18.45 -14.07
C GLY A 411 2.03 18.72 -13.60
N GLU A 412 1.01 18.47 -14.41
CA GLU A 412 -0.40 18.57 -13.99
C GLU A 412 -0.80 17.43 -13.07
N ILE A 413 -0.35 16.20 -13.37
CA ILE A 413 -0.57 15.04 -12.50
C ILE A 413 0.06 15.30 -11.13
N ILE A 414 1.33 15.73 -11.10
CA ILE A 414 2.06 16.03 -9.85
C ILE A 414 1.31 17.09 -9.03
N ARG A 415 0.91 18.20 -9.65
CA ARG A 415 0.14 19.26 -8.94
C ARG A 415 -1.19 18.75 -8.42
N GLY A 416 -1.86 17.87 -9.16
CA GLY A 416 -3.10 17.24 -8.74
C GLY A 416 -2.97 16.32 -7.53
N VAL A 417 -1.78 15.72 -7.35
CA VAL A 417 -1.49 14.78 -6.25
C VAL A 417 -1.06 15.48 -4.96
N ILE A 418 -0.37 16.62 -5.03
CA ILE A 418 0.16 17.34 -3.86
C ILE A 418 -0.86 17.51 -2.72
N PRO A 419 -2.13 17.91 -2.96
CA PRO A 419 -3.11 18.03 -1.87
C PRO A 419 -3.32 16.73 -1.10
N PHE A 420 -3.30 15.59 -1.79
CA PHE A 420 -3.48 14.28 -1.17
C PHE A 420 -2.24 13.86 -0.37
N VAL A 421 -1.03 14.19 -0.84
CA VAL A 421 0.21 14.02 -0.06
C VAL A 421 0.13 14.79 1.25
N VAL A 422 -0.33 16.04 1.20
CA VAL A 422 -0.53 16.86 2.41
C VAL A 422 -1.53 16.22 3.35
N LEU A 423 -2.65 15.67 2.85
CA LEU A 423 -3.63 14.95 3.68
C LEU A 423 -3.07 13.67 4.30
N MET A 424 -2.18 12.97 3.60
CA MET A 424 -1.51 11.79 4.14
C MET A 424 -0.52 12.14 5.24
N LEU A 425 0.30 13.19 5.04
CA LEU A 425 1.20 13.70 6.08
C LEU A 425 0.40 14.26 7.28
N LEU A 426 -0.72 14.93 7.03
CA LEU A 426 -1.63 15.37 8.07
C LEU A 426 -2.18 14.16 8.86
N THR A 427 -2.54 13.08 8.17
CA THR A 427 -2.97 11.84 8.82
C THR A 427 -1.88 11.30 9.75
N VAL A 428 -0.62 11.31 9.33
CA VAL A 428 0.50 10.89 10.19
C VAL A 428 0.62 11.74 11.45
N VAL A 429 0.45 13.08 11.32
CA VAL A 429 0.44 13.98 12.49
C VAL A 429 -0.75 13.69 13.40
N VAL A 430 -1.93 13.45 12.84
CA VAL A 430 -3.14 13.10 13.60
C VAL A 430 -2.96 11.76 14.32
N LEU A 431 -2.40 10.74 13.68
CA LEU A 431 -2.10 9.45 14.31
C LEU A 431 -1.02 9.57 15.39
N SER A 432 -0.11 10.52 15.26
CA SER A 432 0.90 10.82 16.28
C SER A 432 0.27 11.47 17.53
N ALA A 433 -0.71 12.36 17.34
CA ALA A 433 -1.46 12.94 18.45
C ALA A 433 -2.50 11.98 19.06
N PHE A 434 -3.12 11.13 18.23
CA PHE A 434 -4.21 10.23 18.59
C PHE A 434 -3.92 8.78 18.11
N PRO A 435 -2.97 8.07 18.74
CA PRO A 435 -2.60 6.70 18.34
C PRO A 435 -3.76 5.70 18.45
N ALA A 436 -4.75 6.00 19.31
CA ALA A 436 -5.96 5.23 19.48
C ALA A 436 -6.76 5.01 18.18
N ILE A 437 -6.61 5.89 17.17
CA ILE A 437 -7.25 5.70 15.86
C ILE A 437 -6.77 4.39 15.20
N ALA A 438 -5.50 4.03 15.38
CA ALA A 438 -4.96 2.77 14.89
C ALA A 438 -5.09 1.63 15.92
N THR A 439 -4.89 1.89 17.22
CA THR A 439 -4.81 0.81 18.22
C THR A 439 -6.15 0.39 18.83
N ALA A 440 -7.14 1.28 18.92
CA ALA A 440 -8.36 1.01 19.69
C ALA A 440 -9.23 -0.11 19.12
N LEU A 441 -9.31 -0.27 17.79
CA LEU A 441 -10.06 -1.35 17.17
C LEU A 441 -9.38 -2.72 17.41
N PRO A 442 -8.07 -2.88 17.13
CA PRO A 442 -7.33 -4.08 17.53
C PRO A 442 -7.48 -4.42 19.02
N ASP A 443 -7.34 -3.42 19.90
CA ASP A 443 -7.39 -3.61 21.35
C ASP A 443 -8.77 -4.13 21.82
N ARG A 444 -9.86 -3.68 21.17
CA ARG A 444 -11.23 -4.14 21.49
C ARG A 444 -11.53 -5.54 21.00
N VAL A 445 -11.01 -5.92 19.83
CA VAL A 445 -11.32 -7.21 19.19
C VAL A 445 -10.40 -8.32 19.69
N MET A 446 -9.12 -8.01 19.88
CA MET A 446 -8.08 -9.00 20.19
C MET A 446 -7.46 -8.82 21.60
N GLY A 447 -7.92 -7.86 22.39
CA GLY A 447 -7.32 -7.48 23.67
C GLY A 447 -6.12 -6.53 23.50
N PRO A 448 -5.67 -5.83 24.56
CA PRO A 448 -4.58 -4.85 24.49
C PRO A 448 -3.27 -5.48 23.99
N ALA A 449 -2.41 -4.66 23.37
CA ALA A 449 -1.12 -5.12 22.91
C ALA A 449 -0.31 -5.53 24.13
N ALA A 450 0.37 -6.68 24.04
CA ALA A 450 1.32 -7.07 25.09
C ALA A 450 2.46 -6.04 25.07
N HIS A 451 2.37 -5.03 25.92
CA HIS A 451 3.48 -4.16 26.21
C HIS A 451 4.46 -4.96 27.07
N PRO A 452 5.73 -5.14 26.65
CA PRO A 452 6.75 -5.69 27.53
C PRO A 452 7.02 -4.74 28.70
#